data_AF-A0A3R7XSA1-F1
#
_entry.id   AF-A0A3R7XSA1-F1
#
_cell.length_a   1.000
_cell.length_b   1.000
_cell.length_c   1.000
_cell.angle_alpha   90.00
_cell.angle_beta   90.00
_cell.angle_gamma   90.00
#
_symmetry.space_group_name_H-M   'P 1'
#
loop_
_entity.id
_entity.type
_entity.pdbx_description
1 polymer ?
#
loop_
_entity_poly.entity_id
_entity_poly.type
_entity_poly.pdbx_seq_one_letter_code
_entity_poly.pdbx_strand_id
1 'polypeptide(L)'
;MVDVSKGFMVLLQLEDASGDSLGDITNIIGERADVQLIDDKEQAMEHLQVLMKDPFDYKLSRRTRRRKSDAARDTASESDEEDNCGDVTVLTYPPPPCTNDIVTIVRHDVSRLKPRRYLNDNIIDYYFKRMTLQTFQNNKLVQEKVLFLSSHFYSRLRAGMGSTTSERMEAGYKNVSTWLARSNVFSRSIIFIPINKDFHWSLAVIVNPGVAGTDPRDEEAFSCIAVLDPLGSYHRKAAIIRNLRAFLRMQWEKSLQEECSSDIKAASVSEYGVDRVLTLNVDTPLQENSYDCGAYVLKFAEVILKNCLDLDLLAQNNGVISKDVTDNHLEALITSTAFSAEDITVTRQQIQHYIEVDAIEYQMRKKEKVSKT
;
A
#
# COMPACT_ATOMS: atom_id res chain seq x y z
N MET A 1 40.98 -11.86 4.58
CA MET A 1 39.99 -11.25 3.68
C MET A 1 39.17 -12.38 3.08
N VAL A 2 37.89 -12.49 3.43
CA VAL A 2 36.98 -13.46 2.78
C VAL A 2 35.90 -12.62 2.10
N ASP A 3 35.81 -12.85 0.80
CA ASP A 3 34.95 -12.20 -0.18
C ASP A 3 33.46 -12.30 0.20
N VAL A 4 32.74 -11.17 0.17
CA VAL A 4 31.37 -11.00 0.67
C VAL A 4 30.34 -11.13 -0.47
N SER A 5 30.69 -11.82 -1.55
CA SER A 5 29.90 -11.86 -2.79
C SER A 5 29.16 -13.18 -3.05
N LYS A 6 29.05 -14.09 -2.07
CA LYS A 6 28.36 -15.38 -2.27
C LYS A 6 26.90 -15.30 -1.82
N GLY A 7 25.98 -15.55 -2.75
CA GLY A 7 24.54 -15.66 -2.49
C GLY A 7 24.18 -17.06 -1.99
N PHE A 8 23.29 -17.15 -1.02
CA PHE A 8 22.85 -18.44 -0.46
C PHE A 8 21.48 -18.82 -1.05
N MET A 9 21.30 -20.10 -1.39
CA MET A 9 20.04 -20.63 -1.88
C MET A 9 19.66 -21.84 -1.01
N VAL A 10 18.50 -21.77 -0.35
CA VAL A 10 17.99 -22.88 0.47
C VAL A 10 16.98 -23.66 -0.37
N LEU A 11 17.25 -24.95 -0.59
CA LEU A 11 16.36 -25.86 -1.30
C LEU A 11 15.48 -26.60 -0.29
N LEU A 12 14.15 -26.50 -0.42
CA LEU A 12 13.21 -27.26 0.39
C LEU A 12 12.79 -28.52 -0.38
N GLN A 13 13.17 -29.70 0.12
CA GLN A 13 12.68 -30.97 -0.42
C GLN A 13 11.25 -31.20 0.05
N LEU A 14 10.31 -31.31 -0.90
CA LEU A 14 8.95 -31.78 -0.60
C LEU A 14 9.00 -33.30 -0.38
N GLU A 15 8.27 -33.79 0.62
CA GLU A 15 8.37 -35.17 1.15
C GLU A 15 8.12 -36.27 0.10
N ASP A 16 7.54 -35.93 -1.06
CA ASP A 16 7.15 -36.86 -2.13
C ASP A 16 8.08 -36.86 -3.36
N ALA A 17 9.19 -36.12 -3.35
CA ALA A 17 10.11 -36.11 -4.48
C ALA A 17 10.98 -37.39 -4.52
N SER A 18 10.58 -38.35 -5.37
CA SER A 18 11.37 -39.55 -5.67
C SER A 18 11.77 -39.57 -7.15
N GLY A 19 13.07 -39.41 -7.41
CA GLY A 19 13.63 -39.52 -8.75
C GLY A 19 15.14 -39.25 -8.77
N ASP A 20 15.88 -40.01 -9.58
CA ASP A 20 17.34 -39.89 -9.76
C ASP A 20 17.80 -38.49 -10.21
N SER A 21 16.88 -37.65 -10.72
CA SER A 21 17.19 -36.29 -11.18
C SER A 21 17.51 -35.28 -10.06
N LEU A 22 17.24 -35.60 -8.79
CA LEU A 22 17.53 -34.69 -7.68
C LEU A 22 19.04 -34.62 -7.41
N GLY A 23 19.73 -35.77 -7.48
CA GLY A 23 21.19 -35.83 -7.35
C GLY A 23 21.90 -35.05 -8.45
N ASP A 24 21.34 -35.06 -9.66
CA ASP A 24 21.86 -34.29 -10.78
C ASP A 24 21.67 -32.77 -10.57
N ILE A 25 20.52 -32.34 -10.04
CA ILE A 25 20.24 -30.93 -9.74
C ILE A 25 21.13 -30.43 -8.60
N THR A 26 21.31 -31.19 -7.53
CA THR A 26 22.18 -30.79 -6.42
C THR A 26 23.65 -30.75 -6.85
N ASN A 27 24.10 -31.67 -7.70
CA ASN A 27 25.45 -31.61 -8.28
C ASN A 27 25.66 -30.37 -9.15
N ILE A 28 24.73 -30.05 -10.06
CA ILE A 28 24.81 -28.85 -10.93
C ILE A 28 24.83 -27.57 -10.11
N ILE A 29 24.05 -27.51 -9.03
CA ILE A 29 24.00 -26.33 -8.15
C ILE A 29 25.26 -26.24 -7.28
N GLY A 30 25.76 -27.37 -6.77
CA GLY A 30 26.96 -27.46 -5.94
C GLY A 30 28.27 -27.16 -6.67
N GLU A 31 28.31 -27.33 -8.00
CA GLU A 31 29.46 -26.96 -8.83
C GLU A 31 29.64 -25.43 -8.97
N ARG A 32 28.63 -24.63 -8.61
CA ARG A 32 28.72 -23.17 -8.66
C ARG A 32 29.51 -22.62 -7.47
N ALA A 33 30.58 -21.88 -7.76
CA ALA A 33 31.51 -21.37 -6.74
C ALA A 33 30.87 -20.39 -5.74
N ASP A 34 29.73 -19.80 -6.08
CA ASP A 34 28.98 -18.81 -5.31
C ASP A 34 27.84 -19.40 -4.48
N VAL A 35 27.57 -20.69 -4.57
CA VAL A 35 26.46 -21.37 -3.86
C VAL A 35 27.00 -22.34 -2.82
N GLN A 36 26.42 -22.34 -1.62
CA GLN A 36 26.72 -23.33 -0.58
C GLN A 36 25.45 -24.11 -0.24
N LEU A 37 25.49 -25.43 -0.42
CA LEU A 37 24.42 -26.35 -0.02
C LEU A 37 24.52 -26.64 1.49
N ILE A 38 23.37 -26.69 2.15
CA ILE A 38 23.22 -27.03 3.56
C ILE A 38 22.38 -28.30 3.64
N ASP A 39 23.03 -29.43 3.86
CA ASP A 39 22.38 -30.75 3.87
C ASP A 39 21.78 -31.10 5.25
N ASP A 40 22.16 -30.36 6.30
CA ASP A 40 21.62 -30.54 7.64
C ASP A 40 20.30 -29.78 7.82
N LYS A 41 19.25 -30.52 8.20
CA LYS A 41 17.88 -30.00 8.31
C LYS A 41 17.73 -28.94 9.41
N GLU A 42 18.41 -29.09 10.53
CA GLU A 42 18.34 -28.14 11.65
C GLU A 42 19.05 -26.83 11.27
N GLN A 43 20.22 -26.94 10.64
CA GLN A 43 20.95 -25.79 10.12
C GLN A 43 20.16 -25.06 9.03
N ALA A 44 19.54 -25.76 8.08
CA ALA A 44 18.72 -25.13 7.05
C ALA A 44 17.53 -24.36 7.63
N MET A 45 16.88 -24.90 8.66
CA MET A 45 15.79 -24.25 9.39
C MET A 45 16.23 -22.99 10.13
N GLU A 46 17.40 -23.01 10.77
CA GLU A 46 17.98 -21.83 11.43
C GLU A 46 18.25 -20.70 10.41
N HIS A 47 18.84 -21.04 9.27
CA HIS A 47 19.11 -20.08 8.20
C HIS A 47 17.82 -19.49 7.62
N LEU A 48 16.78 -20.31 7.41
CA LEU A 48 15.46 -19.84 6.97
C LEU A 48 14.81 -18.91 8.00
N GLN A 49 14.90 -19.22 9.29
CA GLN A 49 14.35 -18.36 10.35
C GLN A 49 15.07 -17.00 10.41
N VAL A 50 16.38 -16.96 10.19
CA VAL A 50 17.14 -15.72 10.11
C VAL A 50 16.74 -14.92 8.87
N LEU A 51 16.65 -15.56 7.71
CA LEU A 51 16.15 -14.96 6.46
C LEU A 51 14.71 -14.41 6.58
N MET A 52 13.85 -15.10 7.32
CA MET A 52 12.45 -14.67 7.52
C MET A 52 12.31 -13.52 8.52
N LYS A 53 13.27 -13.35 9.44
CA LYS A 53 13.28 -12.25 10.42
C LYS A 53 13.81 -10.95 9.81
N ASP A 54 14.92 -10.99 9.09
CA ASP A 54 15.38 -9.89 8.24
C ASP A 54 16.12 -10.46 7.02
N PRO A 55 15.50 -10.47 5.83
CA PRO A 55 16.10 -11.01 4.61
C PRO A 55 17.41 -10.34 4.19
N PHE A 56 17.78 -9.20 4.79
CA PHE A 56 18.88 -8.35 4.35
C PHE A 56 20.00 -8.14 5.38
N ASP A 57 19.93 -8.74 6.57
CA ASP A 57 20.98 -8.65 7.61
C ASP A 57 21.64 -10.00 7.94
N TYR A 58 21.88 -10.81 6.92
CA TYR A 58 22.53 -12.11 7.07
C TYR A 58 24.07 -11.95 7.20
N LYS A 59 24.60 -12.01 8.43
CA LYS A 59 26.04 -12.12 8.72
C LYS A 59 26.35 -13.38 9.53
N LEU A 60 27.21 -14.25 8.97
CA LEU A 60 27.67 -15.50 9.62
C LEU A 60 28.45 -15.20 10.92
N SER A 61 27.93 -15.64 12.07
CA SER A 61 28.72 -15.78 13.30
C SER A 61 29.58 -17.04 13.21
N ARG A 62 30.89 -16.89 12.92
CA ARG A 62 31.85 -18.00 12.92
C ARG A 62 32.14 -18.44 14.36
N ARG A 63 31.55 -19.54 14.83
CA ARG A 63 32.03 -20.27 16.01
C ARG A 63 33.06 -21.33 15.61
N THR A 64 34.34 -20.95 15.56
CA THR A 64 35.44 -21.92 15.58
C THR A 64 35.56 -22.56 16.96
N ARG A 65 35.35 -23.88 17.04
CA ARG A 65 35.67 -24.71 18.22
C ARG A 65 37.17 -24.62 18.53
N ARG A 66 37.53 -24.07 19.70
CA ARG A 66 38.79 -24.37 20.37
C ARG A 66 38.55 -24.53 21.89
N ARG A 67 39.04 -25.63 22.46
CA ARG A 67 38.81 -26.09 23.83
C ARG A 67 39.55 -25.22 24.87
N LYS A 68 38.85 -24.97 26.00
CA LYS A 68 39.26 -24.70 27.41
C LYS A 68 40.66 -24.12 27.69
N SER A 69 40.71 -22.95 28.35
CA SER A 69 40.97 -22.80 29.81
C SER A 69 41.03 -21.32 30.24
N ASP A 70 40.34 -21.01 31.34
CA ASP A 70 40.52 -19.95 32.36
C ASP A 70 41.25 -18.64 32.03
N ALA A 71 40.52 -17.51 32.18
CA ALA A 71 40.86 -16.35 33.03
C ALA A 71 40.09 -15.08 32.59
N ALA A 72 39.87 -14.20 33.56
CA ALA A 72 38.92 -13.09 33.57
C ALA A 72 39.29 -11.86 32.71
N ARG A 73 38.26 -10.99 32.58
CA ARG A 73 38.21 -9.55 32.28
C ARG A 73 37.98 -9.08 30.83
N ASP A 74 36.99 -8.18 30.78
CA ASP A 74 36.79 -7.02 29.91
C ASP A 74 36.85 -7.21 28.40
N THR A 75 35.66 -7.22 27.79
CA THR A 75 35.32 -6.35 26.64
C THR A 75 33.80 -6.31 26.49
N ALA A 76 33.22 -5.12 26.63
CA ALA A 76 31.84 -4.83 26.24
C ALA A 76 31.68 -5.11 24.73
N SER A 77 30.68 -5.91 24.36
CA SER A 77 30.25 -6.12 22.98
C SER A 77 28.96 -5.35 22.73
N GLU A 78 29.07 -4.30 21.91
CA GLU A 78 28.00 -3.49 21.33
C GLU A 78 27.13 -4.30 20.35
N SER A 79 26.45 -5.36 20.83
CA SER A 79 25.54 -6.15 19.98
C SER A 79 24.14 -6.35 20.55
N ASP A 80 23.89 -5.88 21.79
CA ASP A 80 22.60 -6.10 22.47
C ASP A 80 21.80 -4.79 22.71
N GLU A 81 22.25 -3.64 22.17
CA GLU A 81 21.56 -2.34 22.36
C GLU A 81 20.68 -1.90 21.18
N GLU A 82 20.70 -2.58 20.02
CA GLU A 82 19.87 -2.17 18.87
C GLU A 82 18.39 -2.61 18.96
N ASP A 83 18.03 -3.54 19.85
CA ASP A 83 16.69 -4.14 19.88
C ASP A 83 15.65 -3.37 20.72
N ASN A 84 16.01 -2.22 21.30
CA ASN A 84 15.08 -1.36 22.06
C ASN A 84 14.86 0.03 21.44
N CYS A 85 15.44 0.29 20.26
CA CYS A 85 15.40 1.61 19.60
C CYS A 85 14.32 1.72 18.50
N GLY A 86 13.77 0.59 18.03
CA GLY A 86 12.84 0.51 16.90
C GLY A 86 11.49 1.20 17.11
N ASP A 87 10.97 1.18 18.34
CA ASP A 87 9.64 1.68 18.70
C ASP A 87 9.61 3.17 19.06
N VAL A 88 10.74 3.87 18.96
CA VAL A 88 10.78 5.30 19.29
C VAL A 88 9.97 6.09 18.27
N THR A 89 8.92 6.76 18.74
CA THR A 89 8.08 7.64 17.93
C THR A 89 8.90 8.80 17.36
N VAL A 90 8.91 8.90 16.04
CA VAL A 90 9.53 10.00 15.29
C VAL A 90 8.54 11.15 15.20
N LEU A 91 7.31 10.88 14.73
CA LEU A 91 6.24 11.85 14.64
C LEU A 91 4.85 11.20 14.70
N THR A 92 3.84 12.02 14.99
CA THR A 92 2.43 11.70 14.73
C THR A 92 1.90 12.73 13.76
N TYR A 93 1.21 12.26 12.71
CA TYR A 93 0.66 13.09 11.65
C TYR A 93 -0.85 12.86 11.47
N PRO A 94 -1.70 13.91 11.43
CA PRO A 94 -1.34 15.32 11.60
C PRO A 94 -0.81 15.61 13.01
N PRO A 95 0.03 16.65 13.19
CA PRO A 95 0.57 16.95 14.49
C PRO A 95 -0.53 17.43 15.46
N PRO A 96 -0.31 17.37 16.78
CA PRO A 96 -1.22 17.92 17.77
C PRO A 96 -1.64 19.37 17.44
N PRO A 97 -2.90 19.77 17.73
CA PRO A 97 -3.88 19.13 18.61
C PRO A 97 -4.79 18.07 17.94
N CYS A 98 -4.52 17.67 16.69
CA CYS A 98 -5.34 16.68 16.02
C CYS A 98 -5.31 15.32 16.75
N THR A 99 -6.48 14.71 16.98
CA THR A 99 -6.61 13.43 17.70
C THR A 99 -7.33 12.34 16.90
N ASN A 100 -7.93 12.71 15.77
CA ASN A 100 -8.67 11.79 14.93
C ASN A 100 -7.87 11.50 13.65
N ASP A 101 -7.95 10.27 13.16
CA ASP A 101 -7.37 9.87 11.88
C ASP A 101 -5.85 10.17 11.77
N ILE A 102 -5.14 9.88 12.86
CA ILE A 102 -3.68 10.07 12.99
C ILE A 102 -2.90 8.83 12.57
N VAL A 103 -1.70 9.04 12.01
CA VAL A 103 -0.69 8.01 11.76
C VAL A 103 0.54 8.33 12.59
N THR A 104 1.04 7.34 13.31
CA THR A 104 2.27 7.47 14.10
C THR A 104 3.40 6.77 13.37
N ILE A 105 4.46 7.51 13.10
CA ILE A 105 5.69 7.02 12.47
C ILE A 105 6.71 6.76 13.57
N VAL A 106 7.21 5.53 13.64
CA VAL A 106 8.32 5.13 14.52
C VAL A 106 9.62 5.00 13.72
N ARG A 107 10.77 4.90 14.41
CA ARG A 107 12.09 4.74 13.75
C ARG A 107 12.13 3.53 12.82
N HIS A 108 11.47 2.43 13.19
CA HIS A 108 11.37 1.26 12.34
C HIS A 108 10.70 1.59 10.98
N ASP A 109 9.62 2.37 10.97
CA ASP A 109 8.94 2.79 9.74
C ASP A 109 9.87 3.62 8.84
N VAL A 110 10.59 4.59 9.42
CA VAL A 110 11.55 5.41 8.67
C VAL A 110 12.64 4.53 8.06
N SER A 111 13.08 3.49 8.77
CA SER A 111 14.07 2.55 8.25
C SER A 111 13.61 1.81 6.98
N ARG A 112 12.30 1.73 6.71
CA ARG A 112 11.72 1.12 5.49
C ARG A 112 11.90 1.98 4.25
N LEU A 113 12.25 3.25 4.39
CA LEU A 113 12.56 4.16 3.28
C LEU A 113 13.96 3.95 2.71
N LYS A 114 14.86 3.28 3.44
CA LYS A 114 16.18 2.90 2.93
C LYS A 114 16.04 2.07 1.64
N PRO A 115 17.05 2.11 0.74
CA PRO A 115 17.02 1.30 -0.48
C PRO A 115 16.77 -0.17 -0.18
N ARG A 116 16.10 -0.86 -1.12
CA ARG A 116 15.85 -2.32 -1.06
C ARG A 116 14.94 -2.79 0.07
N ARG A 117 14.11 -1.91 0.64
CA ARG A 117 13.14 -2.27 1.69
C ARG A 117 11.71 -1.98 1.26
N TYR A 118 10.79 -2.90 1.55
CA TYR A 118 9.36 -2.69 1.28
C TYR A 118 8.79 -1.60 2.18
N LEU A 119 8.00 -0.68 1.63
CA LEU A 119 7.22 0.24 2.45
C LEU A 119 6.13 -0.52 3.22
N ASN A 120 5.75 0.00 4.38
CA ASN A 120 4.67 -0.53 5.20
C ASN A 120 3.47 0.43 5.23
N ASP A 121 2.38 -0.01 5.86
CA ASP A 121 1.10 0.70 5.93
C ASP A 121 1.27 2.13 6.48
N ASN A 122 2.07 2.30 7.53
CA ASN A 122 2.34 3.61 8.15
C ASN A 122 2.93 4.62 7.16
N ILE A 123 3.91 4.22 6.35
CA ILE A 123 4.52 5.11 5.35
C ILE A 123 3.53 5.46 4.23
N ILE A 124 2.74 4.49 3.77
CA ILE A 124 1.73 4.71 2.72
C ILE A 124 0.66 5.70 3.21
N ASP A 125 0.09 5.43 4.37
CA ASP A 125 -0.99 6.24 4.95
C ASP A 125 -0.50 7.64 5.34
N TYR A 126 0.72 7.76 5.88
CA TYR A 126 1.34 9.07 6.15
C TYR A 126 1.48 9.89 4.86
N TYR A 127 2.00 9.30 3.79
CA TYR A 127 2.22 10.04 2.55
C TYR A 127 0.91 10.55 1.95
N PHE A 128 -0.13 9.72 1.88
CA PHE A 128 -1.44 10.15 1.41
C PHE A 128 -2.06 11.23 2.29
N LYS A 129 -1.96 11.12 3.61
CA LYS A 129 -2.41 12.20 4.52
C LYS A 129 -1.65 13.49 4.27
N ARG A 130 -0.34 13.42 4.11
CA ARG A 130 0.50 14.60 3.87
C ARG A 130 0.23 15.22 2.50
N MET A 131 -0.08 14.43 1.47
CA MET A 131 -0.54 14.95 0.19
C MET A 131 -1.77 15.83 0.39
N THR A 132 -2.81 15.31 1.06
CA THR A 132 -4.04 16.08 1.31
C THR A 132 -3.83 17.28 2.22
N LEU A 133 -3.12 17.11 3.33
CA LEU A 133 -3.09 18.09 4.43
C LEU A 133 -1.95 19.11 4.34
N GLN A 134 -0.92 18.84 3.55
CA GLN A 134 0.21 19.76 3.36
C GLN A 134 0.35 20.17 1.90
N THR A 135 0.49 19.20 1.00
CA THR A 135 0.81 19.46 -0.42
C THR A 135 -0.36 20.16 -1.12
N PHE A 136 -1.58 19.71 -0.86
CA PHE A 136 -2.80 20.24 -1.46
C PHE A 136 -3.73 20.92 -0.44
N GLN A 137 -3.19 21.38 0.68
CA GLN A 137 -3.98 21.97 1.78
C GLN A 137 -4.85 23.16 1.32
N ASN A 138 -4.33 23.97 0.40
CA ASN A 138 -5.00 25.17 -0.11
C ASN A 138 -5.83 24.89 -1.38
N ASN A 139 -5.80 23.67 -1.91
CA ASN A 139 -6.56 23.32 -3.10
C ASN A 139 -7.93 22.74 -2.70
N LYS A 140 -8.94 23.61 -2.69
CA LYS A 140 -10.32 23.24 -2.31
C LYS A 140 -10.88 22.09 -3.15
N LEU A 141 -10.60 22.09 -4.45
CA LEU A 141 -11.06 21.03 -5.35
C LEU A 141 -10.48 19.67 -4.94
N VAL A 142 -9.20 19.60 -4.59
CA VAL A 142 -8.62 18.35 -4.07
C VAL A 142 -9.31 17.91 -2.78
N GLN A 143 -9.54 18.82 -1.83
CA GLN A 143 -10.22 18.51 -0.56
C GLN A 143 -11.65 17.97 -0.76
N GLU A 144 -12.36 18.48 -1.77
CA GLU A 144 -13.76 18.15 -2.06
C GLU A 144 -13.91 16.95 -3.02
N LYS A 145 -13.01 16.79 -3.98
CA LYS A 145 -13.18 15.85 -5.10
C LYS A 145 -12.25 14.63 -5.04
N VAL A 146 -11.22 14.66 -4.22
CA VAL A 146 -10.25 13.56 -4.11
C VAL A 146 -10.36 12.91 -2.74
N LEU A 147 -10.33 11.59 -2.71
CA LEU A 147 -10.33 10.82 -1.46
C LEU A 147 -9.21 9.78 -1.46
N PHE A 148 -8.36 9.83 -0.45
CA PHE A 148 -7.38 8.78 -0.17
C PHE A 148 -7.90 7.92 0.98
N LEU A 149 -8.03 6.61 0.74
CA LEU A 149 -8.35 5.65 1.80
C LEU A 149 -7.08 5.12 2.44
N SER A 150 -7.18 4.77 3.72
CA SER A 150 -6.13 4.02 4.43
C SER A 150 -5.93 2.64 3.81
N SER A 151 -4.69 2.16 3.84
CA SER A 151 -4.26 0.80 3.50
C SER A 151 -5.04 -0.31 4.22
N HIS A 152 -5.62 -0.01 5.38
CA HIS A 152 -6.45 -0.96 6.11
C HIS A 152 -7.87 -1.11 5.54
N PHE A 153 -8.36 -0.19 4.70
CA PHE A 153 -9.73 -0.24 4.17
C PHE A 153 -9.99 -1.55 3.42
N TYR A 154 -9.14 -1.85 2.43
CA TYR A 154 -9.40 -3.00 1.56
C TYR A 154 -9.15 -4.34 2.26
N SER A 155 -8.17 -4.41 3.17
CA SER A 155 -7.96 -5.61 3.98
C SER A 155 -9.15 -5.89 4.91
N ARG A 156 -9.72 -4.87 5.54
CA ARG A 156 -10.94 -4.99 6.36
C ARG A 156 -12.18 -5.35 5.56
N LEU A 157 -12.33 -4.78 4.36
CA LEU A 157 -13.40 -5.13 3.42
C LEU A 157 -13.31 -6.61 3.00
N ARG A 158 -12.11 -7.16 2.80
CA ARG A 158 -11.92 -8.57 2.46
C ARG A 158 -12.02 -9.53 3.63
N ALA A 159 -11.89 -9.06 4.87
CA ALA A 159 -11.93 -9.88 6.07
C ALA A 159 -13.36 -10.34 6.47
N GLY A 160 -14.36 -10.06 5.63
CA GLY A 160 -15.73 -10.51 5.85
C GLY A 160 -15.85 -12.03 5.85
N MET A 161 -16.46 -12.57 6.90
CA MET A 161 -16.65 -14.00 7.11
C MET A 161 -18.09 -14.41 6.77
N GLY A 162 -18.26 -15.61 6.22
CA GLY A 162 -19.56 -16.11 5.77
C GLY A 162 -19.44 -17.38 4.93
N SER A 163 -20.48 -18.19 4.92
CA SER A 163 -20.55 -19.45 4.18
C SER A 163 -20.68 -19.19 2.69
N THR A 164 -21.49 -18.18 2.32
CA THR A 164 -21.68 -17.78 0.92
C THR A 164 -20.83 -16.57 0.54
N THR A 165 -20.65 -16.35 -0.77
CA THR A 165 -19.96 -15.14 -1.28
C THR A 165 -20.69 -13.86 -0.87
N SER A 166 -22.02 -13.87 -0.89
CA SER A 166 -22.84 -12.70 -0.51
C SER A 166 -22.68 -12.37 0.96
N GLU A 167 -22.72 -13.37 1.85
CA GLU A 167 -22.50 -13.17 3.30
C GLU A 167 -21.12 -12.59 3.59
N ARG A 168 -20.08 -13.10 2.94
CA ARG A 168 -18.72 -12.55 3.08
C ARG A 168 -18.63 -11.10 2.63
N MET A 169 -19.27 -10.73 1.52
CA MET A 169 -19.29 -9.35 1.04
C MET A 169 -20.02 -8.43 2.03
N GLU A 170 -21.17 -8.84 2.53
CA GLU A 170 -21.98 -8.08 3.49
C GLU A 170 -21.23 -7.88 4.82
N ALA A 171 -20.64 -8.95 5.36
CA ALA A 171 -19.80 -8.87 6.56
C ALA A 171 -18.58 -7.97 6.33
N GLY A 172 -17.97 -8.06 5.15
CA GLY A 172 -16.86 -7.20 4.74
C GLY A 172 -17.24 -5.73 4.68
N TYR A 173 -18.41 -5.42 4.11
CA TYR A 173 -18.94 -4.06 4.07
C TYR A 173 -19.21 -3.51 5.47
N LYS A 174 -19.82 -4.31 6.35
CA LYS A 174 -20.07 -3.91 7.75
C LYS A 174 -18.79 -3.46 8.46
N ASN A 175 -17.66 -4.14 8.22
CA ASN A 175 -16.35 -3.78 8.78
C ASN A 175 -15.87 -2.38 8.39
N VAL A 176 -16.32 -1.84 7.25
CA VAL A 176 -15.88 -0.55 6.69
C VAL A 176 -17.00 0.47 6.53
N SER A 177 -18.24 0.10 6.87
CA SER A 177 -19.44 0.92 6.66
C SER A 177 -19.43 2.26 7.40
N THR A 178 -18.63 2.38 8.47
CA THR A 178 -18.44 3.62 9.23
C THR A 178 -17.20 4.41 8.82
N TRP A 179 -16.30 3.80 8.03
CA TRP A 179 -15.04 4.42 7.58
C TRP A 179 -15.27 5.70 6.80
N LEU A 180 -16.44 5.79 6.15
CA LEU A 180 -16.84 6.87 5.27
C LEU A 180 -18.04 7.66 5.81
N ALA A 181 -18.39 7.46 7.08
CA ALA A 181 -19.54 8.14 7.70
C ALA A 181 -19.42 9.68 7.69
N ARG A 182 -18.22 10.23 7.49
CA ARG A 182 -17.96 11.67 7.45
C ARG A 182 -17.71 12.21 6.03
N SER A 183 -17.73 11.36 5.00
CA SER A 183 -17.41 11.73 3.63
C SER A 183 -18.30 10.98 2.65
N ASN A 184 -19.13 11.72 1.91
CA ASN A 184 -19.85 11.13 0.78
C ASN A 184 -18.84 10.67 -0.29
N VAL A 185 -18.79 9.36 -0.55
CA VAL A 185 -17.90 8.80 -1.59
C VAL A 185 -18.38 9.14 -2.99
N PHE A 186 -19.68 9.32 -3.20
CA PHE A 186 -20.27 9.52 -4.51
C PHE A 186 -20.14 10.95 -5.03
N SER A 187 -19.82 11.91 -4.15
CA SER A 187 -19.50 13.30 -4.54
C SER A 187 -18.04 13.49 -4.96
N ARG A 188 -17.21 12.44 -4.84
CA ARG A 188 -15.79 12.46 -5.22
C ARG A 188 -15.65 12.23 -6.73
N SER A 189 -14.66 12.86 -7.33
CA SER A 189 -14.21 12.59 -8.70
C SER A 189 -13.31 11.37 -8.76
N ILE A 190 -12.42 11.23 -7.77
CA ILE A 190 -11.43 10.16 -7.72
C ILE A 190 -11.21 9.64 -6.30
N ILE A 191 -11.12 8.32 -6.16
CA ILE A 191 -10.80 7.65 -4.89
C ILE A 191 -9.59 6.76 -5.10
N PHE A 192 -8.56 6.96 -4.27
CA PHE A 192 -7.35 6.17 -4.22
C PHE A 192 -7.43 5.17 -3.07
N ILE A 193 -7.24 3.89 -3.37
CA ILE A 193 -7.33 2.80 -2.41
C ILE A 193 -6.05 1.95 -2.50
N PRO A 194 -5.10 2.14 -1.58
CA PRO A 194 -3.91 1.30 -1.53
C PRO A 194 -4.30 -0.12 -1.10
N ILE A 195 -3.72 -1.11 -1.78
CA ILE A 195 -4.00 -2.53 -1.55
C ILE A 195 -2.70 -3.23 -1.24
N ASN A 196 -2.61 -3.77 -0.03
CA ASN A 196 -1.54 -4.66 0.39
C ASN A 196 -2.04 -6.11 0.41
N LYS A 197 -1.27 -7.02 -0.19
CA LYS A 197 -1.44 -8.45 -0.02
C LYS A 197 -0.08 -9.13 -0.11
N ASP A 198 0.25 -9.97 0.87
CA ASP A 198 1.46 -10.81 0.83
C ASP A 198 2.74 -9.99 0.56
N PHE A 199 2.85 -8.83 1.24
CA PHE A 199 3.94 -7.83 1.09
C PHE A 199 4.02 -7.10 -0.26
N HIS A 200 3.03 -7.29 -1.13
CA HIS A 200 2.94 -6.59 -2.41
C HIS A 200 1.89 -5.47 -2.38
N TRP A 201 2.26 -4.32 -2.91
CA TRP A 201 1.41 -3.13 -3.00
C TRP A 201 0.90 -2.92 -4.43
N SER A 202 -0.39 -2.62 -4.56
CA SER A 202 -1.00 -2.07 -5.78
C SER A 202 -1.95 -0.93 -5.40
N LEU A 203 -2.39 -0.15 -6.38
CA LEU A 203 -3.34 0.93 -6.19
C LEU A 203 -4.62 0.66 -6.96
N ALA A 204 -5.77 0.64 -6.28
CA ALA A 204 -7.05 0.75 -6.95
C ALA A 204 -7.45 2.23 -7.05
N VAL A 205 -7.95 2.63 -8.20
CA VAL A 205 -8.44 3.98 -8.50
C VAL A 205 -9.88 3.86 -8.94
N ILE A 206 -10.79 4.55 -8.24
CA ILE A 206 -12.20 4.66 -8.63
C ILE A 206 -12.42 6.06 -9.17
N VAL A 207 -12.94 6.18 -10.39
CA VAL A 207 -13.28 7.46 -11.02
C VAL A 207 -14.80 7.57 -11.12
N ASN A 208 -15.32 8.76 -10.85
CA ASN A 208 -16.74 9.11 -10.89
C ASN A 208 -17.66 8.11 -10.18
N PRO A 209 -17.40 7.73 -8.91
CA PRO A 209 -18.18 6.71 -8.19
C PRO A 209 -19.70 6.93 -8.21
N GLY A 210 -20.19 8.18 -8.28
CA GLY A 210 -21.62 8.49 -8.29
C GLY A 210 -22.35 8.30 -9.63
N VAL A 211 -21.64 8.33 -10.77
CA VAL A 211 -22.27 8.32 -12.11
C VAL A 211 -23.05 7.03 -12.39
N ALA A 212 -22.62 5.89 -11.86
CA ALA A 212 -23.36 4.62 -11.99
C ALA A 212 -24.73 4.62 -11.28
N GLY A 213 -24.97 5.57 -10.37
CA GLY A 213 -26.26 5.78 -9.70
C GLY A 213 -27.16 6.84 -10.34
N THR A 214 -26.70 7.53 -11.40
CA THR A 214 -27.49 8.55 -12.12
C THR A 214 -28.32 7.95 -13.25
N ASP A 215 -29.06 8.77 -14.00
CA ASP A 215 -29.85 8.31 -15.15
C ASP A 215 -28.95 7.62 -16.22
N PRO A 216 -29.26 6.40 -16.66
CA PRO A 216 -28.46 5.68 -17.65
C PRO A 216 -28.42 6.31 -19.04
N ARG A 217 -29.29 7.29 -19.33
CA ARG A 217 -29.29 8.04 -20.60
C ARG A 217 -28.18 9.09 -20.66
N ASP A 218 -27.57 9.41 -19.53
CA ASP A 218 -26.41 10.29 -19.45
C ASP A 218 -25.14 9.49 -19.81
N GLU A 219 -24.73 9.64 -21.07
CA GLU A 219 -23.54 8.98 -21.64
C GLU A 219 -22.35 9.95 -21.76
N GLU A 220 -22.33 11.03 -20.98
CA GLU A 220 -21.22 12.00 -21.01
C GLU A 220 -20.03 11.58 -20.14
N ALA A 221 -20.26 10.68 -19.18
CA ALA A 221 -19.24 10.14 -18.28
C ALA A 221 -19.60 8.72 -17.81
N PHE A 222 -18.60 7.99 -17.33
CA PHE A 222 -18.79 6.66 -16.73
C PHE A 222 -18.10 6.58 -15.37
N SER A 223 -18.69 5.79 -14.46
CA SER A 223 -17.96 5.28 -13.30
C SER A 223 -16.98 4.22 -13.77
N CYS A 224 -15.76 4.21 -13.24
CA CYS A 224 -14.83 3.14 -13.56
C CYS A 224 -13.88 2.81 -12.41
N ILE A 225 -13.29 1.61 -12.48
CA ILE A 225 -12.29 1.12 -11.55
C ILE A 225 -11.09 0.62 -12.35
N ALA A 226 -9.91 1.15 -12.01
CA ALA A 226 -8.62 0.67 -12.48
C ALA A 226 -7.81 0.09 -11.31
N VAL A 227 -7.02 -0.96 -11.58
CA VAL A 227 -6.06 -1.51 -10.60
C VAL A 227 -4.66 -1.48 -11.21
N LEU A 228 -3.85 -0.57 -10.68
CA LEU A 228 -2.49 -0.30 -11.08
C LEU A 228 -1.57 -1.16 -10.21
N ASP A 229 -0.97 -2.16 -10.82
CA ASP A 229 -0.10 -3.13 -10.17
C ASP A 229 1.33 -2.96 -10.72
N PRO A 230 2.31 -2.55 -9.89
CA PRO A 230 3.69 -2.40 -10.35
C PRO A 230 4.30 -3.67 -10.95
N LEU A 231 3.82 -4.86 -10.57
CA LEU A 231 4.23 -6.15 -11.15
C LEU A 231 3.34 -6.60 -12.30
N GLY A 232 2.39 -5.75 -12.73
CA GLY A 232 1.46 -6.00 -13.83
C GLY A 232 0.30 -6.93 -13.46
N SER A 233 0.58 -8.09 -12.86
CA SER A 233 -0.40 -9.17 -12.68
C SER A 233 -0.31 -9.93 -11.35
N TYR A 234 0.36 -9.40 -10.33
CA TYR A 234 0.48 -10.08 -9.03
C TYR A 234 -0.88 -10.18 -8.33
N HIS A 235 -1.61 -9.06 -8.28
CA HIS A 235 -2.95 -9.05 -7.71
C HIS A 235 -4.01 -9.56 -8.68
N ARG A 236 -4.95 -10.35 -8.16
CA ARG A 236 -6.16 -10.76 -8.88
C ARG A 236 -7.10 -9.56 -9.06
N LYS A 237 -6.84 -8.72 -10.07
CA LYS A 237 -7.56 -7.46 -10.35
C LYS A 237 -9.08 -7.65 -10.39
N ALA A 238 -9.57 -8.71 -11.04
CA ALA A 238 -11.00 -9.02 -11.12
C ALA A 238 -11.66 -9.23 -9.73
N ALA A 239 -10.96 -9.87 -8.79
CA ALA A 239 -11.47 -10.05 -7.43
C ALA A 239 -11.50 -8.73 -6.66
N ILE A 240 -10.52 -7.86 -6.89
CA ILE A 240 -10.48 -6.51 -6.32
C ILE A 240 -11.67 -5.69 -6.80
N ILE A 241 -11.84 -5.61 -8.11
CA ILE A 241 -12.91 -4.85 -8.76
C ILE A 241 -14.28 -5.37 -8.31
N ARG A 242 -14.48 -6.69 -8.28
CA ARG A 242 -15.73 -7.29 -7.79
C ARG A 242 -16.07 -6.87 -6.35
N ASN A 243 -15.07 -6.87 -5.46
CA ASN A 243 -15.27 -6.44 -4.07
C ASN A 243 -15.59 -4.93 -3.97
N LEU A 244 -14.90 -4.10 -4.76
CA LEU A 244 -15.13 -2.65 -4.76
C LEU A 244 -16.48 -2.27 -5.38
N ARG A 245 -16.91 -2.94 -6.45
CA ARG A 245 -18.26 -2.82 -7.03
C ARG A 245 -19.35 -3.15 -6.00
N ALA A 246 -19.20 -4.26 -5.29
CA ALA A 246 -20.12 -4.66 -4.23
C ALA A 246 -20.15 -3.61 -3.10
N PHE A 247 -18.98 -3.11 -2.69
CA PHE A 247 -18.86 -2.03 -1.72
C PHE A 247 -19.60 -0.76 -2.17
N LEU A 248 -19.42 -0.31 -3.41
CA LEU A 248 -20.10 0.88 -3.95
C LEU A 248 -21.62 0.71 -3.95
N ARG A 249 -22.14 -0.45 -4.38
CA ARG A 249 -23.58 -0.75 -4.33
C ARG A 249 -24.13 -0.64 -2.91
N MET A 250 -23.52 -1.34 -1.95
CA MET A 250 -23.98 -1.33 -0.55
C MET A 250 -23.87 0.06 0.08
N GLN A 251 -22.83 0.82 -0.27
CA GLN A 251 -22.68 2.19 0.20
C GLN A 251 -23.75 3.14 -0.38
N TRP A 252 -24.16 2.94 -1.63
CA TRP A 252 -25.26 3.70 -2.26
C TRP A 252 -26.60 3.40 -1.60
N GLU A 253 -26.89 2.11 -1.40
CA GLU A 253 -28.10 1.64 -0.69
C GLU A 253 -28.17 2.24 0.72
N LYS A 254 -27.05 2.27 1.46
CA LYS A 254 -26.97 2.90 2.78
C LYS A 254 -27.23 4.41 2.72
N SER A 255 -26.62 5.15 1.79
CA SER A 255 -26.84 6.61 1.70
C SER A 255 -28.30 6.97 1.43
N LEU A 256 -28.99 6.16 0.62
CA LEU A 256 -30.42 6.34 0.34
C LEU A 256 -31.30 6.11 1.57
N GLN A 257 -30.95 5.11 2.40
CA GLN A 257 -31.67 4.82 3.64
C GLN A 257 -31.52 5.95 4.67
N GLU A 258 -30.34 6.59 4.74
CA GLU A 258 -30.09 7.72 5.63
C GLU A 258 -30.89 8.96 5.20
N GLU A 259 -31.02 9.22 3.89
CA GLU A 259 -31.81 10.34 3.32
C GLU A 259 -33.34 10.14 3.41
N CYS A 260 -33.83 8.90 3.25
CA CYS A 260 -35.27 8.56 3.31
C CYS A 260 -35.89 8.50 4.72
N SER A 261 -35.18 8.97 5.75
CA SER A 261 -35.72 9.16 7.11
C SER A 261 -36.71 10.34 7.22
N SER A 262 -36.97 11.05 6.12
CA SER A 262 -38.05 12.03 5.96
C SER A 262 -39.14 11.48 5.02
N ASP A 263 -40.42 11.57 5.42
CA ASP A 263 -41.60 10.88 4.87
C ASP A 263 -42.00 11.21 3.40
N ILE A 264 -41.08 11.55 2.48
CA ILE A 264 -41.42 11.97 1.12
C ILE A 264 -40.53 11.30 0.05
N LYS A 265 -41.19 10.48 -0.79
CA LYS A 265 -40.82 9.97 -2.15
C LYS A 265 -39.92 8.73 -2.27
N ALA A 266 -40.51 7.57 -2.03
CA ALA A 266 -40.00 6.26 -2.45
C ALA A 266 -40.16 5.93 -3.96
N ALA A 267 -40.49 6.90 -4.83
CA ALA A 267 -40.96 6.62 -6.19
C ALA A 267 -39.96 6.93 -7.33
N SER A 268 -38.72 7.33 -7.03
CA SER A 268 -37.73 7.67 -8.07
C SER A 268 -36.29 7.57 -7.55
N VAL A 269 -35.97 6.50 -6.82
CA VAL A 269 -34.59 6.27 -6.39
C VAL A 269 -33.95 5.27 -7.35
N SER A 270 -33.00 5.74 -8.16
CA SER A 270 -32.29 4.88 -9.10
C SER A 270 -31.42 3.88 -8.33
N GLU A 271 -31.56 2.59 -8.67
CA GLU A 271 -30.65 1.54 -8.23
C GLU A 271 -29.22 1.87 -8.69
N TYR A 272 -28.22 1.48 -7.89
CA TYR A 272 -26.83 1.63 -8.28
C TYR A 272 -26.47 0.62 -9.37
N GLY A 273 -26.23 1.10 -10.59
CA GLY A 273 -25.89 0.25 -11.73
C GLY A 273 -24.48 -0.32 -11.63
N VAL A 274 -24.30 -1.42 -10.91
CA VAL A 274 -22.97 -2.07 -10.75
C VAL A 274 -22.32 -2.40 -12.09
N ASP A 275 -23.12 -2.82 -13.08
CA ASP A 275 -22.65 -3.14 -14.43
C ASP A 275 -22.24 -1.90 -15.23
N ARG A 276 -22.65 -0.69 -14.80
CA ARG A 276 -22.24 0.60 -15.37
C ARG A 276 -20.90 1.08 -14.80
N VAL A 277 -20.35 0.42 -13.78
CA VAL A 277 -19.01 0.70 -13.27
C VAL A 277 -18.01 -0.06 -14.13
N LEU A 278 -17.38 0.61 -15.10
CA LEU A 278 -16.46 -0.01 -16.06
C LEU A 278 -15.17 -0.51 -15.40
N THR A 279 -14.57 -1.54 -15.98
CA THR A 279 -13.20 -1.96 -15.64
C THR A 279 -12.25 -1.38 -16.66
N LEU A 280 -11.27 -0.59 -16.22
CA LEU A 280 -10.23 -0.08 -17.10
C LEU A 280 -8.92 -0.82 -16.85
N ASN A 281 -8.30 -1.24 -17.96
CA ASN A 281 -6.91 -1.65 -17.98
C ASN A 281 -6.08 -0.41 -18.30
N VAL A 282 -5.25 0.02 -17.37
CA VAL A 282 -4.42 1.21 -17.51
C VAL A 282 -2.98 0.76 -17.67
N ASP A 283 -2.30 1.26 -18.70
CA ASP A 283 -0.89 1.02 -18.90
C ASP A 283 -0.08 1.93 -17.97
N THR A 284 0.71 1.32 -17.09
CA THR A 284 1.45 2.04 -16.05
C THR A 284 2.91 1.63 -16.02
N PRO A 285 3.81 2.47 -15.47
CA PRO A 285 5.20 2.09 -15.27
C PRO A 285 5.28 0.82 -14.42
N LEU A 286 6.02 -0.17 -14.92
CA LEU A 286 6.23 -1.44 -14.23
C LEU A 286 7.51 -1.38 -13.41
N GLN A 287 7.51 -2.06 -12.27
CA GLN A 287 8.72 -2.21 -11.46
C GLN A 287 9.60 -3.32 -12.01
N GLU A 288 10.90 -3.08 -12.03
CA GLU A 288 11.89 -4.09 -12.43
C GLU A 288 12.50 -4.81 -11.22
N ASN A 289 12.42 -4.20 -10.04
CA ASN A 289 12.94 -4.77 -8.80
C ASN A 289 11.82 -5.36 -7.92
N SER A 290 12.22 -6.05 -6.84
CA SER A 290 11.29 -6.78 -5.98
C SER A 290 10.71 -5.95 -4.83
N TYR A 291 11.14 -4.72 -4.57
CA TYR A 291 10.92 -4.05 -3.28
C TYR A 291 10.26 -2.67 -3.36
N ASP A 292 10.11 -2.11 -4.57
CA ASP A 292 9.63 -0.74 -4.76
C ASP A 292 8.11 -0.59 -4.94
N CYS A 293 7.34 -1.67 -4.88
CA CYS A 293 5.91 -1.65 -5.20
C CYS A 293 5.14 -0.60 -4.37
N GLY A 294 5.51 -0.41 -3.10
CA GLY A 294 4.92 0.63 -2.26
C GLY A 294 5.24 2.05 -2.75
N ALA A 295 6.48 2.32 -3.19
CA ALA A 295 6.86 3.63 -3.71
C ALA A 295 6.21 3.91 -5.08
N TYR A 296 6.05 2.89 -5.93
CA TYR A 296 5.27 2.99 -7.17
C TYR A 296 3.81 3.36 -6.89
N VAL A 297 3.17 2.74 -5.89
CA VAL A 297 1.79 3.07 -5.49
C VAL A 297 1.64 4.53 -5.10
N LEU A 298 2.60 5.08 -4.35
CA LEU A 298 2.60 6.50 -3.98
C LEU A 298 2.79 7.39 -5.22
N LYS A 299 3.72 7.02 -6.11
CA LYS A 299 4.00 7.79 -7.31
C LYS A 299 2.87 7.76 -8.33
N PHE A 300 2.17 6.64 -8.49
CA PHE A 300 0.96 6.55 -9.31
C PHE A 300 -0.08 7.57 -8.86
N ALA A 301 -0.38 7.62 -7.56
CA ALA A 301 -1.37 8.55 -7.03
C ALA A 301 -0.93 10.02 -7.19
N GLU A 302 0.36 10.31 -6.97
CA GLU A 302 0.94 11.65 -7.17
C GLU A 302 0.79 12.12 -8.63
N VAL A 303 1.17 11.28 -9.59
CA VAL A 303 1.13 11.61 -11.03
C VAL A 303 -0.29 11.78 -11.52
N ILE A 304 -1.19 10.84 -11.19
CA ILE A 304 -2.60 10.92 -11.57
C ILE A 304 -3.22 12.21 -11.04
N LEU A 305 -2.99 12.54 -9.77
CA LEU A 305 -3.55 13.74 -9.18
C LEU A 305 -2.99 15.03 -9.80
N LYS A 306 -1.68 15.09 -10.07
CA LYS A 306 -1.07 16.23 -10.76
C LYS A 306 -1.67 16.42 -12.15
N ASN A 307 -1.78 15.36 -12.93
CA ASN A 307 -2.37 15.43 -14.27
C ASN A 307 -3.85 15.82 -14.23
N CYS A 308 -4.62 15.36 -13.24
CA CYS A 308 -6.00 15.83 -13.02
C CYS A 308 -6.09 17.35 -12.78
N LEU A 309 -5.09 17.93 -12.11
CA LEU A 309 -5.03 19.37 -11.84
C LEU A 309 -4.55 20.14 -13.06
N ASP A 310 -3.51 19.66 -13.73
CA ASP A 310 -2.93 20.32 -14.91
C ASP A 310 -3.92 20.34 -16.10
N LEU A 311 -4.84 19.37 -16.16
CA LEU A 311 -5.92 19.28 -17.14
C LEU A 311 -7.24 19.92 -16.66
N ASP A 312 -7.26 20.55 -15.47
CA ASP A 312 -8.44 21.17 -14.85
C ASP A 312 -9.67 20.25 -14.69
N LEU A 313 -9.48 18.93 -14.68
CA LEU A 313 -10.57 17.94 -14.67
C LEU A 313 -11.44 18.02 -13.41
N LEU A 314 -10.87 18.43 -12.28
CA LEU A 314 -11.61 18.57 -11.03
C LEU A 314 -12.50 19.83 -10.99
N ALA A 315 -12.19 20.85 -11.81
CA ALA A 315 -12.93 22.11 -11.88
C ALA A 315 -14.07 22.05 -12.89
N GLN A 316 -13.88 21.28 -13.97
CA GLN A 316 -14.86 21.11 -15.05
C GLN A 316 -16.01 20.21 -14.62
N ASN A 317 -17.19 20.39 -15.21
CA ASN A 317 -18.36 19.50 -15.06
C ASN A 317 -18.70 19.12 -13.60
N ASN A 318 -18.53 20.09 -12.68
CA ASN A 318 -18.71 19.87 -11.24
C ASN A 318 -17.86 18.70 -10.68
N GLY A 319 -16.68 18.50 -11.24
CA GLY A 319 -15.74 17.43 -10.93
C GLY A 319 -16.04 16.09 -11.59
N VAL A 320 -17.04 15.97 -12.47
CA VAL A 320 -17.26 14.73 -13.22
C VAL A 320 -16.23 14.64 -14.34
N ILE A 321 -15.38 13.62 -14.29
CA ILE A 321 -14.37 13.38 -15.34
C ILE A 321 -15.08 12.86 -16.59
N SER A 322 -14.92 13.54 -17.70
CA SER A 322 -15.61 13.25 -18.96
C SER A 322 -15.17 11.93 -19.59
N LYS A 323 -16.05 11.36 -20.43
CA LYS A 323 -15.80 10.05 -21.03
C LYS A 323 -14.57 9.97 -21.92
N ASP A 324 -14.10 11.07 -22.51
CA ASP A 324 -12.87 11.08 -23.33
C ASP A 324 -11.64 10.65 -22.53
N VAL A 325 -11.59 10.96 -21.23
CA VAL A 325 -10.53 10.48 -20.34
C VAL A 325 -10.70 8.99 -20.03
N THR A 326 -11.94 8.52 -19.80
CA THR A 326 -12.19 7.11 -19.46
C THR A 326 -12.12 6.16 -20.65
N ASP A 327 -12.57 6.59 -21.83
CA ASP A 327 -12.56 5.82 -23.09
C ASP A 327 -11.13 5.61 -23.58
N ASN A 328 -10.25 6.57 -23.34
CA ASN A 328 -8.81 6.45 -23.54
C ASN A 328 -8.09 5.79 -22.35
N HIS A 329 -8.78 4.95 -21.58
CA HIS A 329 -8.18 4.13 -20.51
C HIS A 329 -7.35 4.92 -19.48
N LEU A 330 -7.73 6.18 -19.19
CA LEU A 330 -7.00 7.09 -18.30
C LEU A 330 -5.57 7.43 -18.77
N GLU A 331 -5.25 7.26 -20.06
CA GLU A 331 -3.91 7.56 -20.62
C GLU A 331 -3.50 9.02 -20.37
N ALA A 332 -4.45 9.95 -20.40
CA ALA A 332 -4.22 11.36 -20.05
C ALA A 332 -3.78 11.56 -18.59
N LEU A 333 -4.07 10.61 -17.69
CA LEU A 333 -3.73 10.69 -16.27
C LEU A 333 -2.44 9.95 -15.93
N ILE A 334 -2.15 8.83 -16.61
CA ILE A 334 -0.92 8.07 -16.41
C ILE A 334 -0.65 7.18 -17.62
N THR A 335 0.62 7.12 -18.02
CA THR A 335 1.12 6.29 -19.12
C THR A 335 2.24 5.37 -18.63
N SER A 336 2.57 4.33 -19.41
CA SER A 336 3.67 3.40 -19.08
C SER A 336 5.05 4.06 -18.94
N THR A 337 5.23 5.28 -19.45
CA THR A 337 6.47 6.06 -19.38
C THR A 337 6.36 7.28 -18.47
N ALA A 338 5.33 7.36 -17.62
CA ALA A 338 5.06 8.56 -16.82
C ALA A 338 6.17 8.90 -15.81
N PHE A 339 6.97 7.91 -15.39
CA PHE A 339 8.16 8.09 -14.56
C PHE A 339 9.08 6.87 -14.67
N SER A 340 10.31 7.05 -14.23
CA SER A 340 11.39 6.05 -14.25
C SER A 340 11.65 5.42 -12.88
N ALA A 341 12.50 4.38 -12.83
CA ALA A 341 12.98 3.82 -11.56
C ALA A 341 13.86 4.81 -10.76
N GLU A 342 14.50 5.78 -11.43
CA GLU A 342 15.25 6.85 -10.77
C GLU A 342 14.30 7.78 -10.00
N ASP A 343 13.16 8.15 -10.59
CA ASP A 343 12.12 8.94 -9.94
C ASP A 343 11.58 8.25 -8.68
N ILE A 344 11.51 6.92 -8.68
CA ILE A 344 11.10 6.13 -7.51
C ILE A 344 12.13 6.20 -6.38
N THR A 345 13.41 6.18 -6.72
CA THR A 345 14.49 6.40 -5.74
C THR A 345 14.41 7.81 -5.16
N VAL A 346 14.16 8.82 -5.99
CA VAL A 346 13.93 10.20 -5.55
C VAL A 346 12.69 10.29 -4.66
N THR A 347 11.60 9.62 -5.01
CA THR A 347 10.39 9.58 -4.17
C THR A 347 10.69 9.04 -2.78
N ARG A 348 11.49 7.98 -2.62
CA ARG A 348 11.91 7.49 -1.29
C ARG A 348 12.65 8.54 -0.48
N GLN A 349 13.62 9.21 -1.10
CA GLN A 349 14.40 10.27 -0.45
C GLN A 349 13.52 11.46 -0.06
N GLN A 350 12.57 11.82 -0.93
CA GLN A 350 11.61 12.89 -0.69
C GLN A 350 10.69 12.57 0.48
N ILE A 351 10.19 11.34 0.59
CA ILE A 351 9.38 10.91 1.75
C ILE A 351 10.20 10.98 3.05
N GLN A 352 11.47 10.57 3.01
CA GLN A 352 12.35 10.67 4.16
C GLN A 352 12.53 12.13 4.60
N HIS A 353 12.80 13.02 3.65
CA HIS A 353 12.93 14.46 3.92
C HIS A 353 11.62 15.05 4.49
N TYR A 354 10.47 14.62 3.99
CA TYR A 354 9.17 15.03 4.53
C TYR A 354 8.99 14.63 5.99
N ILE A 355 9.35 13.40 6.35
CA ILE A 355 9.28 12.94 7.74
C ILE A 355 10.23 13.75 8.62
N GLU A 356 11.44 14.07 8.15
CA GLU A 356 12.40 14.88 8.90
C GLU A 356 11.84 16.29 9.20
N VAL A 357 11.25 16.96 8.21
CA VAL A 357 10.64 18.28 8.36
C VAL A 357 9.44 18.23 9.30
N ASP A 358 8.51 17.30 9.07
CA ASP A 358 7.28 17.19 9.86
C ASP A 358 7.57 16.72 11.31
N ALA A 359 8.65 15.96 11.53
CA ALA A 359 9.11 15.59 12.86
C ALA A 359 9.58 16.81 13.67
N ILE A 360 10.28 17.76 13.04
CA ILE A 360 10.69 19.00 13.72
C ILE A 360 9.46 19.77 14.20
N GLU A 361 8.46 19.94 13.33
CA GLU A 361 7.20 20.60 13.68
C GLU A 361 6.48 19.86 14.83
N TYR A 362 6.37 18.53 14.73
CA TYR A 362 5.76 17.70 15.77
C TYR A 362 6.41 17.91 17.14
N GLN A 363 7.75 17.93 17.20
CA GLN A 363 8.48 18.15 18.46
C GLN A 363 8.25 19.56 19.02
N MET A 364 8.16 20.59 18.16
CA MET A 364 7.82 21.95 18.60
C MET A 364 6.43 22.00 19.24
N ARG A 365 5.40 21.49 18.55
CA ARG A 365 4.02 21.47 19.07
C ARG A 365 3.86 20.62 20.33
N LYS A 366 4.60 19.51 20.44
CA LYS A 366 4.63 18.67 21.64
C LYS A 366 5.18 19.44 22.85
N LYS A 367 6.27 20.21 22.68
CA LYS A 367 6.84 21.05 23.75
C LYS A 367 5.87 22.15 24.18
N GLU A 368 5.23 22.84 23.24
CA GLU A 368 4.23 23.87 23.55
C GLU A 368 3.05 23.33 24.35
N LYS A 369 2.60 22.10 24.07
CA LYS A 369 1.53 21.45 24.83
C LYS A 369 1.96 21.14 26.27
N VAL A 370 3.19 20.66 26.46
CA VAL A 370 3.74 20.39 27.79
C VAL A 370 3.93 21.68 28.59
N SER A 371 4.35 22.78 27.97
CA SER A 371 4.49 24.07 28.66
C SER A 371 3.16 24.75 29.04
N LYS A 372 2.03 24.30 28.48
CA LYS A 372 0.68 24.81 28.76
C LYS A 372 -0.14 23.93 29.71
N THR A 373 0.41 22.77 30.13
CA THR A 373 -0.20 21.83 31.08
C THR A 373 0.56 21.93 32.40
#